data_AF-A0A0A8X8M5-F1
#
_entry.id   AF-A0A0A8X8M5-F1
#
_cell.length_a   1.000
_cell.length_b   1.000
_cell.length_c   1.000
_cell.angle_alpha   90.00
_cell.angle_beta   90.00
_cell.angle_gamma   90.00
#
_symmetry.space_group_name_H-M   'P 1'
#
loop_
_entity.id
_entity.type
_entity.pdbx_description
1 polymer ?
#
loop_
_entity_poly.entity_id
_entity_poly.type
_entity_poly.pdbx_seq_one_letter_code
_entity_poly.pdbx_strand_id
1 'polypeptide(L)'
;MLVVIGNLQQSFENIGRETFRLYPWSILAVILYFPLGIYLGIPGLVKEYKKNGRWKFNWVKIIFIILPLLYFSFFWFIPTSYPIPDFMVGSHSTFKLAMIASGIVFMNSITKQNSG
;
A
#
# COMPACT_ATOMS: atom_id res chain seq x y z
N MET A 1 4.28 16.31 -4.61
CA MET A 1 3.51 15.22 -3.97
C MET A 1 4.34 14.43 -2.96
N LEU A 2 5.52 13.90 -3.33
CA LEU A 2 6.44 13.22 -2.39
C LEU A 2 6.84 14.08 -1.18
N VAL A 3 7.22 15.35 -1.42
CA VAL A 3 7.58 16.29 -0.34
C VAL A 3 6.40 16.60 0.60
N VAL A 4 5.18 16.67 0.05
CA VAL A 4 3.96 16.95 0.83
C VAL A 4 3.64 15.77 1.76
N ILE A 5 3.81 14.54 1.27
CA ILE A 5 3.55 13.33 2.06
C ILE A 5 4.63 13.14 3.13
N GLY A 6 5.90 13.48 2.83
CA GLY A 6 6.97 13.50 3.82
C GLY A 6 6.66 14.48 4.97
N ASN A 7 6.23 15.69 4.66
CA ASN A 7 5.87 16.68 5.68
C ASN A 7 4.65 16.25 6.52
N LEU A 8 3.61 15.69 5.89
CA LEU A 8 2.44 15.15 6.59
C LEU A 8 2.81 14.03 7.55
N GLN A 9 3.66 13.10 7.11
CA GLN A 9 4.11 11.99 7.93
C GLN A 9 4.89 12.50 9.16
N GLN A 10 5.77 13.49 8.97
CA GLN A 10 6.52 14.08 10.07
C GLN A 10 5.62 14.81 11.06
N SER A 11 4.56 15.48 10.59
CA SER A 11 3.53 16.04 11.47
C SER A 11 2.80 14.96 12.28
N PHE A 12 2.43 13.83 11.67
CA PHE A 12 1.78 12.73 12.39
C PHE A 12 2.71 12.04 13.39
N GLU A 13 4.00 11.90 13.07
CA GLU A 13 5.00 11.36 14.00
C GLU A 13 5.23 12.28 15.21
N ASN A 14 5.24 13.61 14.99
CA ASN A 14 5.35 14.58 16.08
C ASN A 14 4.12 14.55 16.99
N ILE A 15 2.91 14.56 16.42
CA ILE A 15 1.64 14.49 17.20
C ILE A 15 1.56 13.15 17.96
N GLY A 16 1.99 12.04 17.34
CA GLY A 16 2.03 10.72 17.98
C GLY A 16 2.98 10.65 19.17
N ARG A 17 4.14 11.32 19.10
CA ARG A 17 5.09 11.43 20.22
C ARG A 17 4.54 12.29 21.36
N GLU A 18 3.82 13.37 21.04
CA GLU A 18 3.23 14.26 22.05
C GLU A 18 2.03 13.64 22.78
N THR A 19 1.25 12.79 22.10
CA THR A 19 0.03 12.22 22.69
C THR A 19 0.25 10.86 23.38
N PHE A 20 1.47 10.30 23.37
CA PHE A 20 1.81 8.94 23.85
C PHE A 20 0.91 7.80 23.31
N ARG A 21 0.06 8.08 22.32
CA ARG A 21 -0.82 7.13 21.64
C ARG A 21 -0.25 6.85 20.25
N LEU A 22 0.76 5.98 20.20
CA LEU A 22 1.47 5.62 18.96
C LEU A 22 0.59 4.85 17.96
N TYR A 23 -0.36 4.05 18.45
CA TYR A 23 -1.13 3.10 17.65
C TYR A 23 -1.99 3.71 16.51
N PRO A 24 -2.80 4.75 16.74
CA PRO A 24 -3.68 5.28 15.69
C PRO A 24 -2.92 5.98 14.57
N TRP A 25 -1.87 6.73 14.94
CA TRP A 25 -1.12 7.57 14.02
C TRP A 25 -0.22 6.76 13.08
N SER A 26 0.39 5.67 13.56
CA SER A 26 1.21 4.80 12.71
C SER A 26 0.39 4.07 11.64
N ILE A 27 -0.85 3.65 11.95
CA ILE A 27 -1.75 3.03 10.96
C ILE A 27 -2.10 4.03 9.86
N LEU A 28 -2.46 5.26 10.23
CA LEU A 28 -2.77 6.33 9.29
C LEU A 28 -1.57 6.67 8.39
N ALA A 29 -0.37 6.74 8.97
CA ALA A 29 0.85 6.98 8.23
C ALA A 29 1.12 5.88 7.18
N VAL A 30 0.88 4.61 7.51
CA VAL A 30 1.01 3.49 6.54
C VAL A 30 -0.03 3.60 5.43
N ILE A 31 -1.29 3.87 5.75
CA ILE A 31 -2.39 3.98 4.78
C ILE A 31 -2.13 5.08 3.73
N LEU A 32 -1.48 6.18 4.11
CA LEU A 32 -1.15 7.28 3.19
C LEU A 32 -0.22 6.87 2.03
N TYR A 33 0.51 5.76 2.15
CA TYR A 33 1.34 5.24 1.08
C TYR A 33 0.55 4.49 -0.01
N PHE A 34 -0.68 4.09 0.25
CA PHE A 34 -1.52 3.39 -0.73
C PHE A 34 -1.90 4.29 -1.93
N PRO A 35 -2.40 5.53 -1.74
CA PRO A 35 -2.58 6.49 -2.83
C PRO A 35 -1.29 6.77 -3.61
N LEU A 36 -0.12 6.69 -2.95
CA LEU A 36 1.18 6.85 -3.61
C LEU A 36 1.45 5.71 -4.59
N GLY A 37 1.16 4.47 -4.19
CA GLY A 37 1.22 3.30 -5.06
C GLY A 37 0.24 3.39 -6.23
N ILE A 38 -0.99 3.85 -5.98
CA ILE A 38 -1.98 4.11 -7.03
C ILE A 38 -1.42 5.12 -8.03
N TYR A 39 -0.88 6.24 -7.55
CA TYR A 39 -0.30 7.28 -8.40
C TYR A 39 0.80 6.74 -9.32
N LEU A 40 1.68 5.89 -8.79
CA LEU A 40 2.73 5.22 -9.56
C LEU A 40 2.18 4.18 -10.56
N GLY A 41 1.01 3.61 -10.29
CA GLY A 41 0.33 2.65 -11.17
C GLY A 41 -0.50 3.28 -12.29
N ILE A 42 -0.83 4.58 -12.22
CA ILE A 42 -1.53 5.34 -13.27
C ILE A 42 -0.94 5.13 -14.69
N PRO A 43 0.38 5.24 -14.93
CA PRO A 43 0.94 5.03 -16.27
C PRO A 43 0.62 3.64 -16.86
N GLY A 44 0.51 2.60 -16.02
CA GLY A 44 0.06 1.27 -16.44
C GLY A 44 -1.40 1.27 -16.88
N LEU A 45 -2.26 1.91 -16.09
CA LEU A 45 -3.68 2.06 -16.42
C LEU A 45 -3.89 2.88 -17.69
N VAL A 46 -3.11 3.94 -17.92
CA VAL A 46 -3.17 4.76 -19.14
C VAL A 46 -2.78 3.94 -20.38
N LYS A 47 -1.81 3.04 -20.26
CA LYS A 47 -1.45 2.11 -21.35
C LYS A 47 -2.61 1.17 -21.67
N GLU A 48 -3.28 0.63 -20.66
CA GLU A 48 -4.47 -0.20 -20.86
C GLU A 48 -5.69 0.59 -21.35
N TYR A 49 -5.81 1.86 -20.97
CA TYR A 49 -6.86 2.75 -21.46
C TYR A 49 -6.79 2.92 -22.99
N LYS A 50 -5.57 2.95 -23.55
CA LYS A 50 -5.35 3.04 -25.01
C LYS A 50 -5.73 1.77 -25.78
N LYS A 51 -5.89 0.63 -25.11
CA LYS A 51 -6.30 -0.61 -25.78
C LYS A 51 -7.82 -0.63 -26.02
N ASN A 52 -8.24 -1.31 -27.08
CA ASN A 52 -9.65 -1.59 -27.34
C ASN A 52 -10.04 -2.87 -26.59
N GLY A 53 -11.17 -2.86 -25.88
CA GLY A 53 -11.61 -4.02 -25.10
C GLY A 53 -12.49 -3.66 -23.92
N ARG A 54 -13.07 -4.68 -23.30
CA ARG A 54 -13.90 -4.52 -22.08
C ARG A 54 -13.00 -4.46 -20.85
N TRP A 55 -13.34 -3.57 -19.93
CA TRP A 55 -12.70 -3.50 -18.62
C TRP A 55 -12.94 -4.78 -17.84
N LYS A 56 -11.87 -5.40 -17.36
CA LYS A 56 -11.90 -6.58 -16.52
C LYS A 56 -11.02 -6.38 -15.30
N PHE A 57 -11.62 -6.62 -14.14
CA PHE A 57 -10.91 -6.63 -12.87
C PHE A 57 -10.40 -8.05 -12.60
N ASN A 58 -9.09 -8.19 -12.43
CA ASN A 58 -8.49 -9.46 -12.05
C ASN A 58 -8.60 -9.66 -10.52
N TRP A 59 -9.76 -10.14 -10.08
CA TRP A 59 -10.03 -10.46 -8.67
C TRP A 59 -9.02 -11.44 -8.07
N VAL A 60 -8.49 -12.37 -8.88
CA VAL A 60 -7.46 -13.32 -8.44
C VAL A 60 -6.20 -12.57 -8.03
N LYS A 61 -5.72 -11.61 -8.84
CA LYS A 61 -4.56 -10.77 -8.46
C LYS A 61 -4.82 -9.96 -7.20
N ILE A 62 -6.04 -9.42 -7.04
CA ILE A 62 -6.41 -8.64 -5.85
C ILE A 62 -6.30 -9.53 -4.60
N ILE A 63 -6.94 -10.70 -4.61
CA ILE A 63 -6.99 -11.57 -3.43
C ILE A 63 -5.64 -12.24 -3.16
N PHE A 64 -4.93 -12.73 -4.18
CA PHE A 64 -3.69 -13.48 -3.97
C PHE A 64 -2.44 -12.60 -3.81
N ILE A 65 -2.47 -11.32 -4.22
CA ILE A 65 -1.29 -10.45 -4.17
C ILE A 65 -1.52 -9.28 -3.21
N ILE A 66 -2.66 -8.58 -3.31
CA ILE A 66 -2.92 -7.41 -2.46
C ILE A 66 -3.19 -7.84 -1.02
N LEU A 67 -3.92 -8.94 -0.79
CA LEU A 67 -4.21 -9.45 0.55
C LEU A 67 -2.93 -9.79 1.36
N PRO A 68 -1.96 -10.56 0.84
CA PRO A 68 -0.71 -10.80 1.58
C PRO A 68 0.12 -9.52 1.75
N LEU A 69 0.16 -8.61 0.77
CA LEU A 69 0.85 -7.33 0.90
C LEU A 69 0.24 -6.42 1.98
N LEU A 70 -1.08 -6.41 2.09
CA LEU A 70 -1.81 -5.73 3.16
C LEU A 70 -1.50 -6.37 4.50
N TYR A 71 -1.50 -7.70 4.58
CA TYR A 71 -1.12 -8.41 5.80
C TYR A 71 0.30 -8.04 6.24
N PHE A 72 1.29 -8.02 5.34
CA PHE A 72 2.63 -7.55 5.67
C PHE A 72 2.63 -6.10 6.16
N SER A 73 1.89 -5.21 5.50
CA SER A 73 1.80 -3.79 5.88
C SER A 73 1.22 -3.58 7.28
N PHE A 74 0.30 -4.45 7.72
CA PHE A 74 -0.38 -4.35 9.01
C PHE A 74 0.11 -5.34 10.08
N PHE A 75 1.11 -6.17 9.76
CA PHE A 75 1.58 -7.26 10.61
C PHE A 75 1.94 -6.80 12.03
N TRP A 76 2.57 -5.63 12.15
CA TRP A 76 2.98 -5.02 13.41
C TRP A 76 1.80 -4.62 14.33
N PHE A 77 0.63 -4.38 13.76
CA PHE A 77 -0.56 -3.97 14.51
C PHE A 77 -1.40 -5.15 14.98
N ILE A 78 -1.11 -6.37 14.51
CA ILE A 78 -1.85 -7.57 14.84
C ILE A 78 -1.18 -8.24 16.06
N PRO A 79 -1.83 -8.25 17.23
CA PRO A 79 -1.22 -8.79 18.46
C PRO A 79 -0.98 -10.31 18.40
N THR A 80 -1.67 -11.04 17.52
CA THR A 80 -1.50 -12.49 17.33
C THR A 80 -0.23 -12.87 16.56
N SER A 81 0.53 -11.88 16.08
CA SER A 81 1.74 -12.06 15.27
C SER A 81 3.02 -12.27 16.09
N TYR A 82 2.91 -12.36 17.41
CA TYR A 82 4.05 -12.54 18.32
C TYR A 82 4.33 -14.04 18.56
N PRO A 83 5.60 -14.51 18.56
CA PRO A 83 6.83 -13.73 18.43
C PRO A 83 7.13 -13.31 16.98
N ILE A 84 7.50 -12.05 16.82
CA ILE A 84 7.83 -11.45 15.53
C ILE A 84 9.20 -12.00 15.07
N PRO A 85 9.32 -12.57 13.87
CA PRO A 85 10.62 -13.01 13.35
C PRO A 85 11.62 -11.85 13.26
N ASP A 86 12.88 -12.06 13.63
CA ASP A 86 13.91 -11.00 13.72
C ASP A 86 14.09 -10.19 12.42
N PHE A 87 13.91 -10.82 11.24
CA PHE A 87 13.98 -10.13 9.95
C PHE A 87 12.87 -9.09 9.74
N MET A 88 11.76 -9.19 10.49
CA MET A 88 10.64 -8.24 10.45
C MET A 88 10.76 -7.13 11.50
N VAL A 89 11.56 -7.33 12.55
CA VAL A 89 11.69 -6.36 13.67
C VAL A 89 12.42 -5.09 13.24
N GLY A 90 13.39 -5.18 12.32
CA GLY A 90 14.16 -4.03 11.83
C GLY A 90 13.52 -3.28 10.65
N SER A 91 12.37 -3.70 10.14
CA SER A 91 11.95 -3.40 8.77
C SER A 91 10.81 -2.37 8.64
N HIS A 92 10.85 -1.27 9.38
CA HIS A 92 9.83 -0.20 9.28
C HIS A 92 9.60 0.29 7.84
N SER A 93 10.65 0.30 7.01
CA SER A 93 10.58 0.68 5.59
C SER A 93 9.83 -0.36 4.73
N THR A 94 9.89 -1.64 5.09
CA THR A 94 9.26 -2.73 4.33
C THR A 94 7.73 -2.64 4.36
N PHE A 95 7.14 -2.18 5.47
CA PHE A 95 5.69 -1.96 5.58
C PHE A 95 5.19 -0.87 4.63
N LYS A 96 5.96 0.22 4.50
CA LYS A 96 5.66 1.32 3.57
C LYS A 96 5.74 0.83 2.13
N LEU A 97 6.80 0.08 1.79
CA LEU A 97 6.99 -0.50 0.47
C LEU A 97 5.89 -1.50 0.11
N ALA A 98 5.47 -2.35 1.05
CA ALA A 98 4.37 -3.28 0.85
C ALA A 98 3.05 -2.54 0.56
N MET A 99 2.78 -1.43 1.24
CA MET A 99 1.60 -0.61 0.98
C MET A 99 1.65 0.08 -0.40
N ILE A 100 2.81 0.63 -0.79
CA ILE A 100 3.02 1.19 -2.14
C ILE A 100 2.82 0.10 -3.20
N ALA A 101 3.43 -1.07 -3.00
CA ALA A 101 3.31 -2.20 -3.92
C ALA A 101 1.85 -2.64 -4.05
N SER A 102 1.09 -2.67 -2.95
CA SER A 102 -0.33 -3.01 -2.99
C SER A 102 -1.14 -2.02 -3.83
N GLY A 103 -0.84 -0.72 -3.78
CA GLY A 103 -1.45 0.31 -4.63
C GLY A 103 -1.08 0.16 -6.12
N ILE A 104 0.18 -0.18 -6.43
CA ILE A 104 0.61 -0.44 -7.81
C ILE A 104 -0.09 -1.68 -8.38
N VAL A 105 -0.15 -2.77 -7.60
CA VAL A 105 -0.81 -4.02 -7.99
C VAL A 105 -2.30 -3.81 -8.16
N PHE A 106 -2.94 -2.99 -7.30
CA PHE A 106 -4.32 -2.60 -7.45
C PHE A 106 -4.57 -1.95 -8.82
N MET A 107 -3.76 -0.98 -9.22
CA MET A 107 -3.88 -0.34 -10.54
C MET A 107 -3.64 -1.31 -11.69
N ASN A 108 -2.66 -2.20 -11.56
CA ASN A 108 -2.34 -3.21 -12.57
C ASN A 108 -3.34 -4.38 -12.61
N SER A 109 -4.23 -4.49 -11.62
CA SER A 109 -5.32 -5.49 -11.63
C SER A 109 -6.44 -5.11 -12.60
N ILE A 110 -6.51 -3.83 -12.98
CA ILE A 110 -7.46 -3.27 -13.93
C ILE A 110 -6.87 -3.44 -15.32
N THR A 111 -7.41 -4.37 -16.10
CA THR A 111 -6.89 -4.69 -17.44
C THR A 111 -8.04 -4.68 -18.45
N LYS A 112 -7.74 -4.37 -19.72
CA LYS A 112 -8.70 -4.56 -20.80
C LYS A 112 -8.50 -5.94 -21.43
N GLN A 113 -9.57 -6.72 -21.53
CA GLN A 113 -9.53 -7.99 -22.24
C GLN A 113 -9.67 -7.69 -23.74
N ASN A 114 -8.64 -8.05 -24.53
CA ASN A 114 -8.75 -8.08 -25.99
C ASN A 114 -9.80 -9.14 -26.35
N SER A 115 -10.89 -8.74 -27.02
CA SER A 115 -11.68 -9.66 -27.82
C SER A 115 -10.83 -9.95 -29.06
N GLY A 116 -10.13 -11.09 -29.04
CA GLY A 116 -9.58 -11.67 -30.26
C GLY A 116 -10.71 -12.10 -31.19
#